data_AF-A0A970SUA2-F1
#
_entry.id   AF-A0A970SUA2-F1
#
_cell.length_a   1.000
_cell.length_b   1.000
_cell.length_c   1.000
_cell.angle_alpha   90.00
_cell.angle_beta   90.00
_cell.angle_gamma   90.00
#
_symmetry.space_group_name_H-M   'P 1'
#
loop_
_entity.id
_entity.type
_entity.pdbx_description
1 polymer ?
#
loop_
_entity_poly.entity_id
_entity_poly.type
_entity_poly.pdbx_seq_one_letter_code
_entity_poly.pdbx_strand_id
1 'polypeptide(L)'
;MKSEWRRVENTVPPQSEIKEDAGSAGYGADDIPASRHAKPRQNQTEIRPENGAAEAVSSLRYTPGGRRRGVNRLAAPIGLLVLALAAVGLISLILWSIKAIERARDDTPLRNELNEFLMPVMQYKPEAFESVNQSKQDALLLAAIWRVTEAERIRQLRDNDGLGSYQLDDLGRMMIPISEIEASYKYLYGPEVTIYHHTIGDEGKFFTFEFDKESGFYHVPSNTATSIYVPVIDTLKKKGDKITVRVGYVHMTKIGRDDKGELVEPTAEMADEFQLYIVQRVGKDSWKLVSIRNESTGKSGQTTTEVHGYDEEDVESSDVEGADSSDVSGSSGGTTATSSKEQE
;
A
#
# COMPACT_ATOMS: atom_id res chain seq x y z
N MET A 1 32.46 -22.49 -44.08
CA MET A 1 31.60 -23.28 -43.17
C MET A 1 30.14 -23.07 -43.60
N LYS A 2 29.25 -24.03 -43.86
CA LYS A 2 29.20 -25.50 -43.58
C LYS A 2 29.40 -25.84 -42.10
N SER A 3 28.46 -26.46 -41.37
CA SER A 3 27.16 -27.06 -41.78
C SER A 3 26.19 -27.24 -40.59
N GLU A 4 24.99 -27.79 -40.86
CA GLU A 4 23.98 -28.27 -39.88
C GLU A 4 24.58 -29.30 -38.87
N TRP A 5 23.96 -29.71 -37.75
CA TRP A 5 22.54 -30.04 -37.42
C TRP A 5 22.22 -29.61 -35.95
N ARG A 6 21.00 -29.31 -35.48
CA ARG A 6 19.62 -29.84 -35.64
C ARG A 6 19.30 -31.15 -34.88
N ARG A 7 18.48 -31.04 -33.82
CA ARG A 7 17.56 -32.08 -33.30
C ARG A 7 16.31 -31.37 -32.77
N VAL A 8 15.13 -31.98 -32.91
CA VAL A 8 13.81 -31.37 -32.69
C VAL A 8 12.87 -32.41 -32.06
N GLU A 9 12.14 -32.02 -31.00
CA GLU A 9 10.91 -32.66 -30.46
C GLU A 9 11.03 -34.14 -29.97
N ASN A 10 10.03 -34.78 -29.34
CA ASN A 10 8.64 -34.48 -28.93
C ASN A 10 8.37 -35.28 -27.60
N THR A 11 7.33 -35.14 -26.76
CA THR A 11 6.01 -34.47 -26.80
C THR A 11 5.57 -33.89 -25.44
N VAL A 12 4.71 -32.86 -25.46
CA VAL A 12 3.60 -32.69 -24.50
C VAL A 12 2.32 -32.43 -25.30
N PRO A 13 1.22 -33.20 -25.11
CA PRO A 13 0.01 -33.03 -25.91
C PRO A 13 -0.94 -31.96 -25.35
N PRO A 14 -1.39 -30.99 -26.16
CA PRO A 14 -2.59 -30.22 -25.86
C PRO A 14 -3.84 -30.97 -26.35
N GLN A 15 -4.98 -30.76 -25.70
CA GLN A 15 -6.30 -31.02 -26.29
C GLN A 15 -7.22 -29.83 -26.05
N SER A 16 -7.69 -29.25 -27.14
CA SER A 16 -8.80 -28.30 -27.17
C SER A 16 -9.41 -28.29 -28.56
N GLU A 17 -10.58 -28.90 -28.73
CA GLU A 17 -11.52 -28.43 -29.73
C GLU A 17 -12.95 -28.74 -29.28
N ILE A 18 -13.88 -27.85 -29.64
CA ILE A 18 -15.25 -27.81 -29.15
C ILE A 18 -16.18 -27.77 -30.36
N LYS A 19 -17.27 -28.54 -30.28
CA LYS A 19 -18.60 -28.26 -30.86
C LYS A 19 -19.60 -29.03 -29.99
N GLU A 20 -20.44 -28.39 -29.20
CA GLU A 20 -21.53 -27.47 -29.57
C GLU A 20 -22.47 -28.05 -30.63
N ASP A 21 -23.71 -28.28 -30.21
CA ASP A 21 -24.86 -27.65 -30.88
C ASP A 21 -26.00 -27.37 -29.87
N ALA A 22 -26.92 -26.49 -30.26
CA ALA A 22 -28.01 -25.81 -29.50
C ALA A 22 -28.86 -26.64 -28.49
N GLY A 23 -29.65 -26.05 -27.57
CA GLY A 23 -29.99 -24.66 -27.23
C GLY A 23 -31.13 -24.65 -26.17
N SER A 24 -31.15 -23.80 -25.15
CA SER A 24 -31.60 -22.38 -25.11
C SER A 24 -33.12 -22.17 -24.86
N ALA A 25 -33.44 -21.49 -23.74
CA ALA A 25 -34.77 -20.95 -23.33
C ALA A 25 -35.93 -21.97 -23.12
N GLY A 26 -37.03 -21.63 -22.44
CA GLY A 26 -37.39 -20.40 -21.71
C GLY A 26 -38.75 -20.52 -20.98
N TYR A 27 -39.11 -19.53 -20.15
CA TYR A 27 -40.40 -19.48 -19.43
C TYR A 27 -41.62 -19.36 -20.37
N GLY A 28 -42.73 -20.02 -20.02
CA GLY A 28 -44.05 -19.86 -20.62
C GLY A 28 -45.11 -20.55 -19.75
N ALA A 29 -46.34 -20.01 -19.70
CA ALA A 29 -47.40 -20.46 -18.79
C ALA A 29 -48.63 -20.99 -19.55
N ASP A 30 -49.53 -21.63 -18.79
CA ASP A 30 -50.96 -21.84 -19.04
C ASP A 30 -51.42 -22.44 -20.37
N ASP A 31 -51.98 -23.67 -20.33
CA ASP A 31 -53.41 -23.86 -20.68
C ASP A 31 -53.97 -25.25 -20.30
N ILE A 32 -55.29 -25.35 -20.14
CA ILE A 32 -56.03 -26.60 -19.84
C ILE A 32 -57.22 -26.74 -20.81
N PRO A 33 -57.32 -27.84 -21.59
CA PRO A 33 -58.56 -28.62 -21.52
C PRO A 33 -58.43 -30.15 -21.74
N ALA A 34 -58.85 -30.90 -20.72
CA ALA A 34 -59.81 -32.02 -20.78
C ALA A 34 -59.92 -32.93 -22.05
N SER A 35 -59.69 -34.25 -21.90
CA SER A 35 -60.75 -35.21 -21.47
C SER A 35 -60.66 -36.67 -21.99
N ARG A 36 -61.36 -37.57 -21.25
CA ARG A 36 -61.99 -38.87 -21.63
C ARG A 36 -61.24 -40.21 -21.47
N HIS A 37 -62.10 -41.22 -21.22
CA HIS A 37 -61.92 -42.70 -21.20
C HIS A 37 -61.12 -43.30 -20.02
N ALA A 38 -61.54 -44.39 -19.35
CA ALA A 38 -62.87 -45.02 -19.21
C ALA A 38 -62.92 -45.93 -17.93
N LYS A 39 -64.12 -46.34 -17.48
CA LYS A 39 -64.36 -47.42 -16.48
C LYS A 39 -65.09 -48.60 -17.16
N PRO A 40 -64.92 -49.87 -16.73
CA PRO A 40 -65.65 -50.49 -15.60
C PRO A 40 -64.70 -51.20 -14.60
N ARG A 41 -65.05 -51.64 -13.37
CA ARG A 41 -66.29 -51.99 -12.64
C ARG A 41 -66.80 -53.45 -12.77
N GLN A 42 -66.41 -54.30 -11.82
CA GLN A 42 -67.16 -55.44 -11.23
C GLN A 42 -66.62 -55.65 -9.79
N ASN A 43 -67.46 -55.52 -8.76
CA ASN A 43 -68.16 -56.59 -8.00
C ASN A 43 -67.26 -57.22 -6.89
N GLN A 44 -67.52 -56.98 -5.60
CA GLN A 44 -68.54 -57.63 -4.74
C GLN A 44 -68.12 -59.08 -4.39
N THR A 45 -67.97 -59.46 -3.12
CA THR A 45 -69.07 -59.58 -2.15
C THR A 45 -68.60 -59.45 -0.68
N GLU A 46 -69.45 -58.90 0.19
CA GLU A 46 -69.32 -58.97 1.65
C GLU A 46 -70.34 -59.98 2.20
N ILE A 47 -69.90 -60.96 3.00
CA ILE A 47 -70.75 -61.83 3.83
C ILE A 47 -70.08 -62.01 5.19
N ARG A 48 -70.89 -62.01 6.25
CA ARG A 48 -70.55 -62.07 7.68
C ARG A 48 -71.68 -62.87 8.39
N PRO A 49 -71.49 -63.48 9.58
CA PRO A 49 -70.26 -63.79 10.35
C PRO A 49 -70.03 -65.31 10.51
N GLU A 50 -68.97 -65.72 11.20
CA GLU A 50 -69.07 -66.62 12.38
C GLU A 50 -67.72 -66.76 13.12
N ASN A 51 -67.76 -67.44 14.27
CA ASN A 51 -66.66 -67.57 15.21
C ASN A 51 -65.58 -68.57 14.71
N GLY A 52 -64.30 -68.22 14.87
CA GLY A 52 -63.16 -69.09 14.52
C GLY A 52 -61.92 -68.77 15.35
N ALA A 53 -61.17 -69.79 15.77
CA ALA A 53 -60.09 -69.65 16.73
C ALA A 53 -58.75 -69.18 16.11
N ALA A 54 -57.92 -68.65 17.00
CA ALA A 54 -56.59 -68.08 16.78
C ALA A 54 -55.65 -68.80 15.79
N GLU A 55 -54.91 -68.00 15.03
CA GLU A 55 -53.53 -68.34 14.68
C GLU A 55 -52.63 -67.09 14.79
N ALA A 56 -51.82 -67.03 15.85
CA ALA A 56 -50.94 -65.90 16.12
C ALA A 56 -49.55 -66.14 15.49
N VAL A 57 -49.18 -65.33 14.50
CA VAL A 57 -47.93 -65.51 13.74
C VAL A 57 -46.71 -65.23 14.63
N SER A 58 -46.10 -66.28 15.16
CA SER A 58 -45.01 -66.20 16.15
C SER A 58 -43.66 -65.79 15.53
N SER A 59 -43.44 -64.48 15.37
CA SER A 59 -42.13 -63.93 14.99
C SER A 59 -41.22 -63.77 16.22
N LEU A 60 -40.82 -64.89 16.83
CA LEU A 60 -40.11 -64.93 18.13
C LEU A 60 -38.63 -64.51 18.02
N ARG A 61 -38.36 -63.25 17.63
CA ARG A 61 -37.02 -62.66 17.49
C ARG A 61 -36.45 -62.14 18.82
N TYR A 62 -36.72 -62.85 19.92
CA TYR A 62 -36.12 -62.53 21.22
C TYR A 62 -35.94 -63.78 22.08
N THR A 63 -34.70 -64.12 22.41
CA THR A 63 -34.40 -65.17 23.39
C THR A 63 -34.42 -64.56 24.81
N PRO A 64 -34.97 -65.25 25.82
CA PRO A 64 -35.10 -64.70 27.19
C PRO A 64 -33.78 -64.61 27.97
N GLY A 65 -32.63 -64.76 27.30
CA GLY A 65 -31.29 -64.64 27.87
C GLY A 65 -30.57 -63.41 27.34
N GLY A 66 -30.91 -62.22 27.85
CA GLY A 66 -30.46 -60.90 27.37
C GLY A 66 -28.97 -60.56 27.54
N ARG A 67 -28.05 -61.44 27.16
CA ARG A 67 -26.59 -61.19 27.14
C ARG A 67 -26.04 -61.24 25.71
N ARG A 68 -26.15 -60.12 24.99
CA ARG A 68 -25.30 -59.85 23.81
C ARG A 68 -23.84 -59.74 24.28
N ARG A 69 -23.09 -60.84 24.25
CA ARG A 69 -21.62 -60.82 24.39
C ARG A 69 -21.04 -60.07 23.19
N GLY A 70 -20.74 -58.79 23.36
CA GLY A 70 -19.96 -58.03 22.40
C GLY A 70 -18.58 -58.68 22.25
N VAL A 71 -18.30 -59.26 21.08
CA VAL A 71 -17.08 -60.06 20.83
C VAL A 71 -15.82 -59.17 20.86
N ASN A 72 -15.95 -57.91 20.45
CA ASN A 72 -14.83 -57.01 20.24
C ASN A 72 -14.52 -56.19 21.50
N ARG A 73 -13.85 -56.80 22.50
CA ARG A 73 -13.42 -56.09 23.73
C ARG A 73 -12.56 -54.83 23.45
N LEU A 74 -11.84 -54.83 22.32
CA LEU A 74 -11.00 -53.71 21.87
C LEU A 74 -11.80 -52.58 21.18
N ALA A 75 -13.08 -52.76 20.86
CA ALA A 75 -13.86 -51.74 20.15
C ALA A 75 -14.08 -50.46 20.98
N ALA A 76 -14.16 -50.56 22.31
CA ALA A 76 -14.30 -49.40 23.19
C ALA A 76 -13.05 -48.48 23.20
N PRO A 77 -11.82 -48.97 23.47
CA PRO A 77 -10.62 -48.12 23.39
C PRO A 77 -10.31 -47.66 21.96
N ILE A 78 -10.58 -48.47 20.93
CA ILE A 78 -10.41 -48.05 19.53
C ILE A 78 -11.39 -46.92 19.18
N GLY A 79 -12.66 -47.03 19.60
CA GLY A 79 -13.65 -45.97 19.41
C GLY A 79 -13.28 -44.66 20.12
N LEU A 80 -12.75 -44.75 21.36
CA LEU A 80 -12.24 -43.59 22.09
C LEU A 80 -11.03 -42.95 21.39
N LEU A 81 -10.12 -43.75 20.83
CA LEU A 81 -8.97 -43.26 20.06
C LEU A 81 -9.42 -42.53 18.78
N VAL A 82 -10.40 -43.07 18.05
CA VAL A 82 -10.99 -42.40 16.88
C VAL A 82 -11.67 -41.09 17.26
N LEU A 83 -12.39 -41.06 18.39
CA LEU A 83 -13.06 -39.85 18.89
C LEU A 83 -12.05 -38.78 19.34
N ALA A 84 -10.94 -39.19 19.97
CA ALA A 84 -9.83 -38.30 20.30
C ALA A 84 -9.14 -37.74 19.04
N LEU A 85 -8.89 -38.58 18.01
CA LEU A 85 -8.35 -38.11 16.72
C LEU A 85 -9.31 -37.12 16.04
N ALA A 86 -10.61 -37.38 16.07
CA ALA A 86 -11.62 -36.47 15.52
C ALA A 86 -11.67 -35.14 16.26
N ALA A 87 -11.54 -35.14 17.59
CA ALA A 87 -11.46 -33.92 18.39
C ALA A 87 -10.20 -33.10 18.08
N VAL A 88 -9.03 -33.75 17.98
CA VAL A 88 -7.76 -33.10 17.57
C VAL A 88 -7.89 -32.53 16.16
N GLY A 89 -8.44 -33.29 15.20
CA GLY A 89 -8.67 -32.82 13.83
C GLY A 89 -9.60 -31.61 13.75
N LEU A 90 -10.68 -31.60 14.53
CA LEU A 90 -11.60 -30.45 14.63
C LEU A 90 -10.91 -29.21 15.21
N ILE A 91 -10.12 -29.37 16.27
CA ILE A 91 -9.33 -28.28 16.86
C ILE A 91 -8.31 -27.73 15.85
N SER A 92 -7.59 -28.61 15.14
CA SER A 92 -6.65 -28.22 14.08
C SER A 92 -7.35 -27.48 12.94
N LEU A 93 -8.55 -27.91 12.52
CA LEU A 93 -9.34 -27.22 11.50
C LEU A 93 -9.76 -25.82 11.93
N ILE A 94 -10.21 -25.65 13.18
CA ILE A 94 -10.59 -24.33 13.73
C ILE A 94 -9.38 -23.40 13.77
N LEU A 95 -8.24 -23.86 14.30
CA LEU A 95 -7.00 -23.07 14.38
C LEU A 95 -6.45 -22.71 12.99
N TRP A 96 -6.57 -23.62 12.02
CA TRP A 96 -6.19 -23.34 10.63
C TRP A 96 -7.16 -22.37 9.95
N SER A 97 -8.45 -22.46 10.23
CA SER A 97 -9.47 -21.54 9.70
C SER A 97 -9.25 -20.11 10.18
N ILE A 98 -8.96 -19.91 11.47
CA ILE A 98 -8.64 -18.59 12.04
C ILE A 98 -7.38 -18.02 11.36
N LYS A 99 -6.30 -18.80 11.29
CA LYS A 99 -5.06 -18.38 10.61
C LYS A 99 -5.21 -18.13 9.11
N ALA A 100 -6.13 -18.83 8.44
CA ALA A 100 -6.45 -18.59 7.03
C ALA A 100 -7.21 -17.27 6.86
N ILE A 101 -8.11 -16.91 7.77
CA ILE A 101 -8.84 -15.62 7.78
C ILE A 101 -7.88 -14.46 8.09
N GLU A 102 -7.00 -14.63 9.08
CA GLU A 102 -5.93 -13.67 9.40
C GLU A 102 -5.03 -13.43 8.18
N ARG A 103 -4.48 -14.50 7.60
CA ARG A 103 -3.57 -14.41 6.44
C ARG A 103 -4.26 -13.93 5.16
N ALA A 104 -5.56 -14.15 4.99
CA ALA A 104 -6.33 -13.59 3.87
C ALA A 104 -6.63 -12.09 4.02
N ARG A 105 -6.34 -11.51 5.19
CA ARG A 105 -6.47 -10.07 5.49
C ARG A 105 -5.12 -9.42 5.84
N ASP A 106 -4.03 -10.16 5.71
CA ASP A 106 -2.68 -9.70 6.00
C ASP A 106 -2.13 -8.88 4.81
N ASP A 107 -2.50 -7.61 4.78
CA ASP A 107 -2.00 -6.64 3.80
C ASP A 107 -0.53 -6.22 4.09
N THR A 108 0.10 -6.68 5.17
CA THR A 108 1.46 -6.29 5.59
C THR A 108 2.54 -6.38 4.49
N PRO A 109 2.69 -7.49 3.73
CA PRO A 109 3.70 -7.55 2.67
C PRO A 109 3.46 -6.51 1.56
N LEU A 110 2.20 -6.29 1.17
CA LEU A 110 1.81 -5.30 0.17
C LEU A 110 1.97 -3.86 0.70
N ARG A 111 1.67 -3.64 1.98
CA ARG A 111 1.89 -2.37 2.69
C ARG A 111 3.39 -2.04 2.74
N ASN A 112 4.26 -3.01 2.97
CA ASN A 112 5.71 -2.81 2.98
C ASN A 112 6.24 -2.53 1.57
N GLU A 113 5.82 -3.31 0.56
CA GLU A 113 6.15 -3.11 -0.86
C GLU A 113 5.76 -1.70 -1.35
N LEU A 114 4.56 -1.24 -0.97
CA LEU A 114 4.07 0.09 -1.31
C LEU A 114 4.71 1.20 -0.46
N ASN A 115 5.10 0.93 0.77
CA ASN A 115 5.82 1.89 1.62
C ASN A 115 7.21 2.17 1.03
N GLU A 116 7.99 1.13 0.72
CA GLU A 116 9.31 1.25 0.08
C GLU A 116 9.21 1.94 -1.28
N PHE A 117 8.22 1.60 -2.10
CA PHE A 117 7.99 2.25 -3.39
C PHE A 117 7.58 3.73 -3.28
N LEU A 118 6.70 4.08 -2.34
CA LEU A 118 6.18 5.45 -2.20
C LEU A 118 7.04 6.37 -1.34
N MET A 119 7.94 5.85 -0.49
CA MET A 119 8.74 6.64 0.46
C MET A 119 9.42 7.88 -0.17
N PRO A 120 10.06 7.80 -1.35
CA PRO A 120 10.65 8.98 -2.00
C PRO A 120 9.63 10.07 -2.29
N VAL A 121 8.43 9.71 -2.71
CA VAL A 121 7.37 10.66 -3.07
C VAL A 121 6.68 11.20 -1.83
N MET A 122 6.39 10.33 -0.85
CA MET A 122 5.74 10.72 0.40
C MET A 122 6.60 11.73 1.18
N GLN A 123 7.92 11.60 1.16
CA GLN A 123 8.87 12.49 1.85
C GLN A 123 8.73 13.96 1.43
N TYR A 124 8.52 14.24 0.14
CA TYR A 124 8.39 15.61 -0.39
C TYR A 124 6.95 16.12 -0.47
N LYS A 125 5.95 15.31 -0.10
CA LYS A 125 4.51 15.68 -0.04
C LYS A 125 4.05 16.54 -1.24
N PRO A 126 4.21 16.08 -2.50
CA PRO A 126 3.74 16.80 -3.68
C PRO A 126 2.24 17.12 -3.61
N GLU A 127 1.84 18.21 -4.29
CA GLU A 127 0.45 18.64 -4.33
C GLU A 127 -0.41 17.65 -5.16
N ALA A 128 -1.73 17.69 -4.97
CA ALA A 128 -2.66 16.85 -5.70
C ALA A 128 -2.60 17.07 -7.23
N PHE A 129 -2.49 15.98 -8.00
CA PHE A 129 -2.49 16.01 -9.47
C PHE A 129 -3.22 14.80 -10.06
N GLU A 130 -3.84 14.97 -11.22
CA GLU A 130 -4.51 13.88 -11.95
C GLU A 130 -3.57 13.10 -12.89
N SER A 131 -2.48 13.71 -13.35
CA SER A 131 -1.46 13.09 -14.19
C SER A 131 -0.08 13.72 -13.97
N VAL A 132 0.96 12.90 -13.84
CA VAL A 132 2.35 13.34 -13.64
C VAL A 132 2.81 14.26 -14.77
N ASN A 133 2.52 13.93 -16.04
CA ASN A 133 2.93 14.74 -17.20
C ASN A 133 2.27 16.13 -17.29
N GLN A 134 1.23 16.40 -16.49
CA GLN A 134 0.60 17.71 -16.37
C GLN A 134 1.09 18.49 -15.15
N SER A 135 1.83 17.83 -14.24
CA SER A 135 2.32 18.39 -12.98
C SER A 135 3.81 18.75 -13.08
N LYS A 136 4.09 20.05 -13.19
CA LYS A 136 5.46 20.58 -13.02
C LYS A 136 5.65 20.94 -11.55
N GLN A 137 6.09 19.97 -10.75
CA GLN A 137 6.40 20.15 -9.33
C GLN A 137 7.82 19.66 -9.03
N ASP A 138 8.59 20.50 -8.36
CA ASP A 138 9.93 20.25 -7.81
C ASP A 138 9.96 18.95 -7.00
N ALA A 139 8.94 18.73 -6.15
CA ALA A 139 8.76 17.53 -5.32
C ALA A 139 8.81 16.20 -6.09
N LEU A 140 8.41 16.17 -7.37
CA LEU A 140 8.48 14.97 -8.22
C LEU A 140 9.91 14.68 -8.70
N LEU A 141 10.68 15.73 -8.99
CA LEU A 141 12.10 15.62 -9.35
C LEU A 141 12.94 15.29 -8.10
N LEU A 142 12.68 15.95 -6.97
CA LEU A 142 13.32 15.69 -5.69
C LEU A 142 13.09 14.26 -5.20
N ALA A 143 11.88 13.71 -5.34
CA ALA A 143 11.60 12.30 -5.04
C ALA A 143 12.42 11.33 -5.91
N ALA A 144 12.59 11.63 -7.20
CA ALA A 144 13.42 10.82 -8.09
C ALA A 144 14.92 10.87 -7.72
N ILE A 145 15.42 12.06 -7.36
CA ILE A 145 16.80 12.28 -6.87
C ILE A 145 17.02 11.56 -5.54
N TRP A 146 16.11 11.74 -4.56
CA TRP A 146 16.20 11.13 -3.23
C TRP A 146 16.26 9.61 -3.30
N ARG A 147 15.50 8.98 -4.20
CA ARG A 147 15.58 7.53 -4.41
C ARG A 147 16.97 7.07 -4.87
N VAL A 148 17.74 7.91 -5.57
CA VAL A 148 19.13 7.62 -5.97
C VAL A 148 20.11 7.86 -4.82
N THR A 149 20.00 9.00 -4.12
CA THR A 149 20.89 9.31 -2.99
C THR A 149 20.68 8.38 -1.81
N GLU A 150 19.43 7.99 -1.50
CA GLU A 150 19.10 7.05 -0.44
C GLU A 150 19.62 5.63 -0.76
N ALA A 151 19.55 5.19 -2.02
CA ALA A 151 20.10 3.90 -2.43
C ALA A 151 21.63 3.85 -2.23
N GLU A 152 22.33 4.94 -2.55
CA GLU A 152 23.77 5.09 -2.31
C GLU A 152 24.09 5.21 -0.81
N ARG A 153 23.29 5.95 -0.02
CA ARG A 153 23.43 6.04 1.44
C ARG A 153 23.26 4.67 2.11
N ILE A 154 22.28 3.88 1.67
CA ILE A 154 22.06 2.50 2.12
C ILE A 154 23.23 1.60 1.69
N ARG A 155 23.77 1.77 0.47
CA ARG A 155 24.97 1.06 0.03
C ARG A 155 26.16 1.32 0.96
N GLN A 156 26.47 2.59 1.25
CA GLN A 156 27.58 2.99 2.13
C GLN A 156 27.44 2.38 3.54
N LEU A 157 26.24 2.41 4.13
CA LEU A 157 25.99 1.81 5.45
C LEU A 157 26.09 0.27 5.45
N ARG A 158 25.78 -0.39 4.33
CA ARG A 158 25.90 -1.84 4.19
C ARG A 158 27.36 -2.25 3.98
N ASP A 159 28.05 -1.61 3.06
CA ASP A 159 29.37 -2.01 2.59
C ASP A 159 30.50 -1.52 3.53
N ASN A 160 30.23 -0.51 4.37
CA ASN A 160 31.14 0.02 5.40
C ASN A 160 32.53 0.48 4.88
N ASP A 161 32.62 0.75 3.58
CA ASP A 161 33.83 1.22 2.90
C ASP A 161 34.08 2.73 3.10
N GLY A 162 33.03 3.50 3.41
CA GLY A 162 33.08 4.96 3.48
C GLY A 162 33.29 5.63 2.12
N LEU A 163 33.10 4.88 1.01
CA LEU A 163 33.42 5.32 -0.35
C LEU A 163 32.15 5.59 -1.16
N GLY A 164 31.86 6.88 -1.33
CA GLY A 164 30.81 7.35 -2.24
C GLY A 164 31.06 6.89 -3.67
N SER A 165 30.02 6.40 -4.35
CA SER A 165 30.09 6.04 -5.78
C SER A 165 30.14 7.27 -6.71
N TYR A 166 29.56 8.38 -6.27
CA TYR A 166 29.58 9.66 -7.00
C TYR A 166 30.81 10.49 -6.67
N GLN A 167 31.33 11.18 -7.69
CA GLN A 167 32.30 12.25 -7.50
C GLN A 167 31.63 13.45 -6.82
N LEU A 168 32.38 14.21 -6.04
CA LEU A 168 31.93 15.47 -5.43
C LEU A 168 32.42 16.66 -6.24
N ASP A 169 31.62 17.72 -6.31
CA ASP A 169 32.03 19.03 -6.85
C ASP A 169 32.77 19.88 -5.80
N ASP A 170 33.24 21.07 -6.20
CA ASP A 170 33.96 22.02 -5.34
C ASP A 170 33.13 22.53 -4.14
N LEU A 171 31.80 22.31 -4.13
CA LEU A 171 30.89 22.63 -3.04
C LEU A 171 30.53 21.41 -2.17
N GLY A 172 31.11 20.23 -2.45
CA GLY A 172 30.84 18.99 -1.74
C GLY A 172 29.53 18.30 -2.12
N ARG A 173 28.92 18.67 -3.26
CA ARG A 173 27.68 18.07 -3.77
C ARG A 173 28.00 16.86 -4.65
N MET A 174 27.18 15.82 -4.59
CA MET A 174 27.32 14.62 -5.42
C MET A 174 26.95 14.93 -6.87
N MET A 175 27.85 14.62 -7.81
CA MET A 175 27.58 14.71 -9.25
C MET A 175 26.93 13.40 -9.73
N ILE A 176 25.59 13.42 -9.82
CA ILE A 176 24.76 12.26 -10.18
C ILE A 176 24.39 12.34 -11.66
N PRO A 177 24.61 11.30 -12.49
CA PRO A 177 24.28 11.35 -13.92
C PRO A 177 22.79 11.60 -14.17
N ILE A 178 22.46 12.51 -15.11
CA ILE A 178 21.07 12.82 -15.47
C ILE A 178 20.29 11.54 -15.80
N SER A 179 20.90 10.61 -16.55
CA SER A 179 20.28 9.35 -16.97
C SER A 179 19.85 8.43 -15.82
N GLU A 180 20.50 8.51 -14.66
CA GLU A 180 20.13 7.72 -13.49
C GLU A 180 18.92 8.33 -12.76
N ILE A 181 18.89 9.67 -12.66
CA ILE A 181 17.72 10.40 -12.18
C ILE A 181 16.53 10.20 -13.15
N GLU A 182 16.77 10.16 -14.46
CA GLU A 182 15.73 9.78 -15.44
C GLU A 182 15.19 8.37 -15.19
N ALA A 183 16.07 7.39 -14.99
CA ALA A 183 15.66 6.02 -14.71
C ALA A 183 14.88 5.91 -13.39
N SER A 184 15.28 6.67 -12.37
CA SER A 184 14.60 6.76 -11.07
C SER A 184 13.21 7.41 -11.19
N TYR A 185 13.08 8.49 -11.97
CA TYR A 185 11.81 9.15 -12.26
C TYR A 185 10.87 8.24 -13.06
N LYS A 186 11.39 7.56 -14.10
CA LYS A 186 10.64 6.57 -14.91
C LYS A 186 10.24 5.33 -14.09
N TYR A 187 11.00 4.97 -13.06
CA TYR A 187 10.62 3.93 -12.08
C TYR A 187 9.44 4.36 -11.20
N LEU A 188 9.45 5.60 -10.67
CA LEU A 188 8.38 6.10 -9.79
C LEU A 188 7.07 6.40 -10.54
N TYR A 189 7.16 6.89 -11.77
CA TYR A 189 6.00 7.46 -12.48
C TYR A 189 5.63 6.71 -13.79
N GLY A 190 6.46 5.76 -14.22
CA GLY A 190 6.27 4.95 -15.44
C GLY A 190 7.11 5.43 -16.63
N PRO A 191 7.24 4.63 -17.71
CA PRO A 191 8.15 4.93 -18.82
C PRO A 191 7.70 6.09 -19.72
N GLU A 192 6.39 6.34 -19.83
CA GLU A 192 5.76 7.34 -20.72
C GLU A 192 5.83 8.79 -20.18
N VAL A 193 6.69 9.05 -19.19
CA VAL A 193 6.73 10.34 -18.49
C VAL A 193 7.79 11.29 -19.06
N THR A 194 7.43 12.57 -19.18
CA THR A 194 8.34 13.63 -19.61
C THR A 194 8.84 14.39 -18.39
N ILE A 195 10.15 14.42 -18.21
CA ILE A 195 10.79 14.98 -17.01
C ILE A 195 11.00 16.48 -17.21
N TYR A 196 10.54 17.27 -16.25
CA TYR A 196 10.78 18.72 -16.22
C TYR A 196 12.12 19.00 -15.52
N HIS A 197 13.21 18.91 -16.27
CA HIS A 197 14.55 19.23 -15.76
C HIS A 197 14.74 20.73 -15.55
N HIS A 198 15.14 21.11 -14.33
CA HIS A 198 15.47 22.45 -13.89
C HIS A 198 16.37 22.38 -12.63
N THR A 199 16.97 23.51 -12.25
CA THR A 199 17.65 23.71 -10.96
C THR A 199 16.61 24.02 -9.87
N ILE A 200 16.79 23.47 -8.66
CA ILE A 200 15.94 23.72 -7.49
C ILE A 200 16.79 24.32 -6.37
N GLY A 201 16.55 25.60 -6.05
CA GLY A 201 17.33 26.41 -5.12
C GLY A 201 18.13 27.53 -5.83
N ASP A 202 18.92 28.28 -5.06
CA ASP A 202 19.77 29.36 -5.55
C ASP A 202 21.00 28.80 -6.30
N GLU A 203 21.25 29.22 -7.54
CA GLU A 203 22.40 28.75 -8.32
C GLU A 203 23.76 28.99 -7.60
N GLY A 204 24.68 28.04 -7.72
CA GLY A 204 25.99 28.09 -7.07
C GLY A 204 25.99 28.00 -5.54
N LYS A 205 24.93 27.48 -4.89
CA LYS A 205 24.94 27.18 -3.44
C LYS A 205 25.08 25.69 -3.15
N PHE A 206 25.74 25.36 -2.04
CA PHE A 206 25.95 23.99 -1.56
C PHE A 206 24.65 23.22 -1.26
N PHE A 207 23.54 23.92 -1.01
CA PHE A 207 22.21 23.36 -0.71
C PHE A 207 21.29 23.25 -1.93
N THR A 208 21.76 23.61 -3.12
CA THR A 208 20.96 23.67 -4.35
C THR A 208 21.14 22.41 -5.20
N PHE A 209 20.03 21.89 -5.72
CA PHE A 209 19.98 20.80 -6.68
C PHE A 209 20.14 21.37 -8.09
N GLU A 210 21.38 21.49 -8.55
CA GLU A 210 21.72 22.22 -9.78
C GLU A 210 21.77 21.30 -11.00
N PHE A 211 21.14 21.72 -12.11
CA PHE A 211 21.01 20.94 -13.33
C PHE A 211 22.06 21.35 -14.39
N ASP A 212 23.20 20.66 -14.41
CA ASP A 212 24.21 20.86 -15.45
C ASP A 212 23.94 19.94 -16.67
N LYS A 213 23.24 20.52 -17.64
CA LYS A 213 22.95 19.88 -18.93
C LYS A 213 24.19 19.72 -19.82
N GLU A 214 25.23 20.53 -19.65
CA GLU A 214 26.43 20.50 -20.51
C GLU A 214 27.41 19.42 -20.06
N SER A 215 27.66 19.30 -18.75
CA SER A 215 28.46 18.21 -18.17
C SER A 215 27.68 16.88 -18.11
N GLY A 216 26.34 16.93 -18.03
CA GLY A 216 25.49 15.74 -18.02
C GLY A 216 25.06 15.24 -16.63
N PHE A 217 25.14 16.11 -15.60
CA PHE A 217 24.95 15.75 -14.19
C PHE A 217 23.93 16.65 -13.49
N TYR A 218 23.36 16.14 -12.39
CA TYR A 218 22.84 16.96 -11.32
C TYR A 218 23.89 17.07 -10.21
N HIS A 219 24.06 18.28 -9.67
CA HIS A 219 24.84 18.50 -8.45
C HIS A 219 23.88 18.47 -7.27
N VAL A 220 23.98 17.42 -6.45
CA VAL A 220 23.00 17.10 -5.41
C VAL A 220 23.62 17.28 -4.02
N PRO A 221 23.02 18.12 -3.14
CA PRO A 221 23.51 18.32 -1.78
C PRO A 221 23.63 17.01 -1.00
N SER A 222 24.77 16.83 -0.32
CA SER A 222 25.04 15.62 0.49
C SER A 222 24.14 15.55 1.74
N ASN A 223 23.62 16.70 2.19
CA ASN A 223 22.71 16.86 3.32
C ASN A 223 21.38 17.51 2.89
N THR A 224 20.50 16.73 2.27
CA THR A 224 19.13 17.17 1.93
C THR A 224 18.30 17.44 3.20
N ALA A 225 17.48 18.50 3.19
CA ALA A 225 16.62 18.83 4.33
C ALA A 225 15.60 17.73 4.66
N THR A 226 15.50 17.35 5.93
CA THR A 226 14.49 16.41 6.43
C THR A 226 13.12 17.09 6.53
N SER A 227 12.05 16.43 6.07
CA SER A 227 10.68 16.92 6.22
C SER A 227 10.29 17.09 7.70
N ILE A 228 9.49 18.12 7.99
CA ILE A 228 8.86 18.33 9.30
C ILE A 228 7.70 17.38 9.59
N TYR A 229 7.28 16.58 8.60
CA TYR A 229 6.29 15.52 8.73
C TYR A 229 6.91 14.16 8.46
N VAL A 230 6.56 13.16 9.27
CA VAL A 230 6.80 11.74 8.95
C VAL A 230 5.55 11.17 8.26
N PRO A 231 5.67 10.63 7.03
CA PRO A 231 4.56 10.00 6.34
C PRO A 231 4.30 8.59 6.89
N VAL A 232 3.03 8.27 7.10
CA VAL A 232 2.58 6.97 7.63
C VAL A 232 1.46 6.44 6.75
N ILE A 233 1.62 5.25 6.16
CA ILE A 233 0.51 4.58 5.46
C ILE A 233 -0.59 4.26 6.48
N ASP A 234 -1.82 4.65 6.17
CA ASP A 234 -3.02 4.33 6.94
C ASP A 234 -3.68 3.07 6.37
N THR A 235 -4.43 3.21 5.28
CA THR A 235 -5.26 2.15 4.68
C THR A 235 -4.98 1.96 3.19
N LEU A 236 -5.11 0.70 2.74
CA LEU A 236 -5.01 0.30 1.34
C LEU A 236 -6.42 -0.03 0.81
N LYS A 237 -6.76 0.48 -0.37
CA LYS A 237 -8.05 0.23 -1.04
C LYS A 237 -7.80 -0.16 -2.50
N LYS A 238 -7.84 -1.47 -2.79
CA LYS A 238 -7.65 -2.01 -4.16
C LYS A 238 -8.91 -1.85 -5.01
N LYS A 239 -8.75 -1.38 -6.25
CA LYS A 239 -9.82 -1.22 -7.26
C LYS A 239 -9.29 -1.61 -8.63
N GLY A 240 -9.47 -2.88 -8.99
CA GLY A 240 -8.84 -3.48 -10.18
C GLY A 240 -7.32 -3.49 -10.05
N ASP A 241 -6.63 -3.01 -11.08
CA ASP A 241 -5.16 -2.93 -11.15
C ASP A 241 -4.57 -1.72 -10.41
N LYS A 242 -5.43 -0.87 -9.85
CA LYS A 242 -5.05 0.31 -9.06
C LYS A 242 -5.24 0.06 -7.57
N ILE A 243 -4.38 0.67 -6.76
CA ILE A 243 -4.52 0.72 -5.30
C ILE A 243 -4.51 2.18 -4.88
N THR A 244 -5.49 2.58 -4.09
CA THR A 244 -5.45 3.84 -3.36
C THR A 244 -4.79 3.58 -2.01
N VAL A 245 -3.64 4.22 -1.78
CA VAL A 245 -2.92 4.25 -0.51
C VAL A 245 -3.30 5.54 0.20
N ARG A 246 -3.92 5.46 1.38
CA ARG A 246 -4.13 6.60 2.26
C ARG A 246 -2.87 6.79 3.09
N VAL A 247 -2.29 7.99 3.06
CA VAL A 247 -1.06 8.38 3.76
C VAL A 247 -1.38 9.53 4.69
N GLY A 248 -1.15 9.35 5.99
CA GLY A 248 -1.23 10.39 7.00
C GLY A 248 0.12 11.07 7.20
N TYR A 249 0.11 12.38 7.42
CA TYR A 249 1.31 13.18 7.70
C TYR A 249 1.35 13.57 9.18
N VAL A 250 2.27 12.97 9.93
CA VAL A 250 2.46 13.22 11.37
C VAL A 250 3.53 14.29 11.57
N HIS A 251 3.17 15.46 12.08
CA HIS A 251 4.13 16.52 12.35
C HIS A 251 5.12 16.10 13.46
N MET A 252 6.42 16.39 13.28
CA MET A 252 7.48 15.87 14.16
C MET A 252 7.30 16.21 15.65
N THR A 253 6.67 17.35 15.97
CA THR A 253 6.42 17.76 17.37
C THR A 253 5.36 16.92 18.09
N LYS A 254 4.57 16.10 17.37
CA LYS A 254 3.65 15.13 17.96
C LYS A 254 4.31 13.79 18.30
N ILE A 255 5.51 13.53 17.78
CA ILE A 255 6.21 12.26 17.95
C ILE A 255 6.91 12.29 19.31
N GLY A 256 6.18 11.83 20.33
CA GLY A 256 6.65 11.79 21.71
C GLY A 256 7.71 10.72 21.97
N ARG A 257 8.08 10.57 23.25
CA ARG A 257 8.92 9.48 23.75
C ARG A 257 8.14 8.59 24.72
N ASP A 258 8.50 7.30 24.79
CA ASP A 258 7.94 6.34 25.75
C ASP A 258 8.54 6.51 27.15
N ASP A 259 8.07 5.71 28.12
CA ASP A 259 8.56 5.71 29.51
C ASP A 259 10.06 5.36 29.66
N LYS A 260 10.71 4.86 28.60
CA LYS A 260 12.15 4.55 28.56
C LYS A 260 12.96 5.66 27.87
N GLY A 261 12.28 6.65 27.30
CA GLY A 261 12.89 7.72 26.52
C GLY A 261 13.10 7.37 25.03
N GLU A 262 12.59 6.25 24.54
CA GLU A 262 12.66 5.90 23.11
C GLU A 262 11.60 6.65 22.31
N LEU A 263 11.85 6.91 21.03
CA LEU A 263 10.90 7.62 20.17
C LEU A 263 9.68 6.73 19.87
N VAL A 264 8.46 7.26 20.07
CA VAL A 264 7.22 6.53 19.77
C VAL A 264 7.06 6.41 18.26
N GLU A 265 6.76 5.21 17.73
CA GLU A 265 6.48 5.03 16.30
C GLU A 265 5.24 5.86 15.89
N PRO A 266 5.35 6.74 14.87
CA PRO A 266 4.24 7.59 14.47
C PRO A 266 3.11 6.77 13.83
N THR A 267 1.90 6.95 14.33
CA THR A 267 0.70 6.27 13.83
C THR A 267 -0.18 7.20 12.99
N ALA A 268 -1.02 6.62 12.13
CA ALA A 268 -1.97 7.40 11.32
C ALA A 268 -2.94 8.25 12.16
N GLU A 269 -3.22 7.85 13.41
CA GLU A 269 -4.07 8.61 14.35
C GLU A 269 -3.43 9.94 14.80
N MET A 270 -2.11 10.08 14.70
CA MET A 270 -1.38 11.30 15.04
C MET A 270 -1.36 12.32 13.87
N ALA A 271 -1.78 11.94 12.67
CA ALA A 271 -1.64 12.75 11.46
C ALA A 271 -2.55 14.00 11.46
N ASP A 272 -2.03 15.11 10.94
CA ASP A 272 -2.79 16.36 10.73
C ASP A 272 -3.53 16.37 9.39
N GLU A 273 -2.92 15.75 8.38
CA GLU A 273 -3.38 15.76 6.99
C GLU A 273 -3.31 14.35 6.39
N PHE A 274 -4.18 14.09 5.42
CA PHE A 274 -4.19 12.84 4.66
C PHE A 274 -4.17 13.08 3.15
N GLN A 275 -3.33 12.33 2.45
CA GLN A 275 -3.30 12.26 1.00
C GLN A 275 -3.63 10.84 0.52
N LEU A 276 -4.26 10.76 -0.65
CA LEU A 276 -4.65 9.54 -1.33
C LEU A 276 -3.75 9.37 -2.56
N TYR A 277 -2.77 8.50 -2.46
CA TYR A 277 -1.84 8.14 -3.53
C TYR A 277 -2.45 6.99 -4.35
N ILE A 278 -2.72 7.20 -5.64
CA ILE A 278 -3.25 6.15 -6.51
C ILE A 278 -2.11 5.57 -7.34
N VAL A 279 -1.69 4.36 -6.99
CA VAL A 279 -0.68 3.58 -7.73
C VAL A 279 -1.33 2.58 -8.67
N GLN A 280 -0.61 2.18 -9.72
CA GLN A 280 -0.98 1.09 -10.63
C GLN A 280 0.18 0.11 -10.75
N ARG A 281 -0.12 -1.19 -10.81
CA ARG A 281 0.91 -2.22 -11.07
C ARG A 281 1.27 -2.25 -12.56
N VAL A 282 2.57 -2.28 -12.86
CA VAL A 282 3.12 -2.22 -14.24
C VAL A 282 3.78 -3.53 -14.64
N GLY A 283 4.30 -4.28 -13.67
CA GLY A 283 4.95 -5.57 -13.90
C GLY A 283 4.68 -6.56 -12.78
N LYS A 284 5.44 -7.65 -12.74
CA LYS A 284 5.29 -8.69 -11.70
C LYS A 284 5.61 -8.15 -10.30
N ASP A 285 6.56 -7.25 -10.18
CA ASP A 285 7.09 -6.72 -8.93
C ASP A 285 7.45 -5.22 -9.14
N SER A 286 6.54 -4.44 -9.75
CA SER A 286 6.79 -3.04 -10.14
C SER A 286 5.51 -2.20 -10.21
N TRP A 287 5.59 -0.96 -9.72
CA TRP A 287 4.49 0.01 -9.63
C TRP A 287 4.79 1.28 -10.42
N LYS A 288 3.77 2.10 -10.63
CA LYS A 288 3.89 3.53 -10.92
C LYS A 288 2.86 4.30 -10.12
N LEU A 289 3.21 5.51 -9.68
CA LEU A 289 2.24 6.48 -9.20
C LEU A 289 1.49 7.08 -10.39
N VAL A 290 0.15 7.20 -10.29
CA VAL A 290 -0.71 7.71 -11.36
C VAL A 290 -1.22 9.11 -11.06
N SER A 291 -1.69 9.33 -9.83
CA SER A 291 -2.34 10.57 -9.38
C SER A 291 -2.33 10.66 -7.85
N ILE A 292 -2.27 11.88 -7.31
CA ILE A 292 -2.42 12.17 -5.88
C ILE A 292 -3.67 13.04 -5.68
N ARG A 293 -4.40 12.79 -4.60
CA ARG A 293 -5.54 13.63 -4.18
C ARG A 293 -5.43 13.92 -2.68
N ASN A 294 -5.64 15.16 -2.27
CA ASN A 294 -5.82 15.46 -0.85
C ASN A 294 -7.14 14.85 -0.38
N GLU A 295 -7.18 14.23 0.79
CA GLU A 295 -8.44 13.80 1.38
C GLU A 295 -9.16 15.03 1.95
N SER A 296 -10.35 15.34 1.45
CA SER A 296 -11.13 16.46 1.97
C SER A 296 -11.54 16.18 3.42
N THR A 297 -10.89 16.86 4.37
CA THR A 297 -11.29 16.82 5.77
C THR A 297 -12.76 17.25 5.88
N GLY A 298 -13.55 16.51 6.66
CA GLY A 298 -15.02 16.56 6.63
C GLY A 298 -15.66 17.80 7.26
N LYS A 299 -15.29 19.00 6.82
CA LYS A 299 -16.02 20.25 7.08
C LYS A 299 -16.71 20.71 5.80
N SER A 300 -18.04 20.62 5.78
CA SER A 300 -18.87 21.27 4.77
C SER A 300 -18.80 22.80 4.96
N GLY A 301 -17.90 23.45 4.22
CA GLY A 301 -17.78 24.90 4.12
C GLY A 301 -17.60 25.29 2.65
N GLN A 302 -18.24 26.37 2.23
CA GLN A 302 -18.25 26.76 0.81
C GLN A 302 -16.91 27.32 0.36
N THR A 303 -16.60 27.10 -0.91
CA THR A 303 -15.66 27.95 -1.65
C THR A 303 -16.16 29.39 -1.66
N THR A 304 -15.41 30.30 -1.06
CA THR A 304 -15.37 31.70 -1.47
C THR A 304 -13.91 32.07 -1.68
N THR A 305 -13.57 32.55 -2.88
CA THR A 305 -12.26 33.11 -3.18
C THR A 305 -12.23 34.53 -2.67
N GLU A 306 -11.48 34.80 -1.61
CA GLU A 306 -11.12 36.16 -1.21
C GLU A 306 -9.60 36.35 -1.33
N VAL A 307 -9.22 37.53 -1.81
CA VAL A 307 -7.88 37.85 -2.30
C VAL A 307 -7.03 38.41 -1.16
N HIS A 308 -5.73 38.10 -1.13
CA HIS A 308 -4.78 38.81 -0.27
C HIS A 308 -4.77 40.31 -0.60
N GLY A 309 -5.40 41.11 0.26
CA GLY A 309 -4.98 42.48 0.50
C GLY A 309 -3.82 42.45 1.48
N TYR A 310 -2.73 43.15 1.14
CA TYR A 310 -1.65 43.44 2.07
C TYR A 310 -1.93 44.82 2.68
N ASP A 311 -1.98 44.90 4.00
CA ASP A 311 -1.84 46.14 4.75
C ASP A 311 -0.89 45.85 5.93
N GLU A 312 -0.07 46.85 6.28
CA GLU A 312 0.96 46.77 7.33
C GLU A 312 0.44 47.33 8.68
N GLU A 313 1.35 47.43 9.65
CA GLU A 313 1.20 48.09 10.95
C GLU A 313 0.31 47.37 12.00
N ASP A 314 0.98 46.82 13.02
CA ASP A 314 0.65 47.19 14.39
C ASP A 314 1.95 47.21 15.22
N VAL A 315 2.14 48.23 16.05
CA VAL A 315 3.40 48.47 16.80
C VAL A 315 3.16 48.25 18.29
N GLU A 316 3.60 47.11 18.81
CA GLU A 316 3.46 46.81 20.24
C GLU A 316 4.55 47.52 21.06
N SER A 317 4.16 48.55 21.79
CA SER A 317 5.01 49.33 22.69
C SER A 317 5.20 48.66 24.05
N SER A 318 6.44 48.38 24.45
CA SER A 318 6.78 47.92 25.81
C SER A 318 7.59 48.96 26.58
N ASP A 319 6.96 49.66 27.52
CA ASP A 319 7.64 50.56 28.45
C ASP A 319 8.57 49.80 29.41
N VAL A 320 9.81 50.29 29.56
CA VAL A 320 10.71 49.92 30.67
C VAL A 320 11.48 51.17 31.11
N GLU A 321 11.20 51.69 32.30
CA GLU A 321 12.02 52.74 32.93
C GLU A 321 13.40 52.18 33.34
N GLY A 322 14.48 52.94 33.09
CA GLY A 322 15.84 52.42 33.25
C GLY A 322 16.96 53.46 33.34
N ALA A 323 16.89 54.33 34.35
CA ALA A 323 18.01 55.09 34.95
C ALA A 323 19.05 55.80 34.04
N ASP A 324 18.92 57.12 33.98
CA ASP A 324 19.94 58.15 34.32
C ASP A 324 21.42 58.07 33.82
N SER A 325 21.97 59.25 33.55
CA SER A 325 23.40 59.60 33.44
C SER A 325 24.22 59.03 32.26
N SER A 326 24.38 59.86 31.22
CA SER A 326 25.65 60.60 31.04
C SER A 326 25.50 61.72 30.00
N ASP A 327 26.42 62.69 30.04
CA ASP A 327 26.33 63.99 29.36
C ASP A 327 27.49 64.22 28.36
N VAL A 328 27.37 65.26 27.53
CA VAL A 328 28.40 65.94 26.73
C VAL A 328 28.89 65.29 25.41
N SER A 329 28.77 66.11 24.36
CA SER A 329 29.45 66.06 23.03
C SER A 329 29.10 64.93 22.06
N GLY A 330 29.11 65.16 20.73
CA GLY A 330 29.24 66.44 20.04
C GLY A 330 29.87 66.34 18.64
N SER A 331 29.12 66.73 17.61
CA SER A 331 29.61 67.06 16.25
C SER A 331 30.55 66.05 15.57
N SER A 332 30.00 65.05 14.87
CA SER A 332 30.71 64.40 13.77
C SER A 332 30.60 65.23 12.49
N GLY A 333 31.74 65.55 11.88
CA GLY A 333 31.78 66.27 10.60
C GLY A 333 33.10 66.05 9.89
N GLY A 334 33.05 65.75 8.59
CA GLY A 334 34.21 65.81 7.70
C GLY A 334 34.90 64.47 7.37
N THR A 335 34.48 63.89 6.24
CA THR A 335 35.33 63.64 5.06
C THR A 335 36.60 62.76 5.11
N THR A 336 36.65 61.84 4.13
CA THR A 336 37.80 61.46 3.26
C THR A 336 39.02 60.69 3.83
N ALA A 337 38.99 59.38 3.58
CA ALA A 337 39.82 58.68 2.56
C ALA A 337 41.34 58.47 2.72
N THR A 338 41.80 57.41 2.02
CA THR A 338 43.16 57.21 1.48
C THR A 338 44.27 56.67 2.41
N SER A 339 44.32 55.33 2.46
CA SER A 339 45.47 54.51 2.03
C SER A 339 46.79 54.40 2.84
N SER A 340 47.33 53.17 2.80
CA SER A 340 48.76 52.80 2.80
C SER A 340 49.61 52.79 4.10
N LYS A 341 49.84 51.55 4.57
CA LYS A 341 51.17 50.87 4.62
C LYS A 341 52.02 50.96 5.90
N GLU A 342 52.74 49.83 6.11
CA GLU A 342 53.97 49.59 6.89
C GLU A 342 53.98 49.56 8.44
N GLN A 343 54.33 48.35 8.93
CA GLN A 343 55.17 48.03 10.11
C GLN A 343 54.63 48.42 11.51
N GLU A 344 54.97 47.68 12.58
CA GLU A 344 56.04 46.68 12.77
C GLU A 344 55.53 45.24 12.98
#